data_AF-A0A3C7W1B8-F1
#
_entry.id   AF-A0A3C7W1B8-F1
#
_cell.length_a   1.000
_cell.length_b   1.000
_cell.length_c   1.000
_cell.angle_alpha   90.00
_cell.angle_beta   90.00
_cell.angle_gamma   90.00
#
_symmetry.space_group_name_H-M   'P 1'
#
loop_
_entity.id
_entity.type
_entity.pdbx_description
1 polymer ?
#
loop_
_entity_poly.entity_id
_entity_poly.type
_entity_poly.pdbx_seq_one_letter_code
_entity_poly.pdbx_strand_id
1 'polypeptide(L)'
;MDISFGHSDPDLVIGAWRQHARRLLDELGWSDEQLRVLRTTDGASLALTAPADALYTATEVNEAAWDAARDLVEGGNRHLLLRAARALREELRDEERPRLRRLLAAAEARAVPVVLDADEVSLGLGRHSRCWDLRDVPHPDDVPWEELGAIPVGLVTGTNGKTTTVRMLNHIARAAGVVGGVSSTDWLAVGEDVLERSDFAGPGGARRVLRDPRCELAILETARGGLLRRGLALARADAALITNIASDHLGDFGVQTLDELADVKWIVTRALDERGTLVLNAEDPLLMARAP
;
A
#
# COMPACT_ATOMS: atom_id res chain seq x y z
N MET A 1 12.08 -5.35 -0.55
CA MET A 1 12.97 -6.20 0.26
C MET A 1 14.08 -5.31 0.82
N ASP A 2 14.39 -5.40 2.10
CA ASP A 2 15.40 -4.57 2.78
C ASP A 2 16.66 -5.41 3.04
N ILE A 3 17.83 -4.91 2.67
CA ILE A 3 19.10 -5.64 2.79
C ILE A 3 20.19 -4.77 3.39
N SER A 4 21.00 -5.34 4.29
CA SER A 4 22.24 -4.74 4.78
C SER A 4 23.46 -5.21 3.98
N PHE A 5 24.31 -4.28 3.56
CA PHE A 5 25.52 -4.59 2.81
C PHE A 5 26.66 -4.90 3.78
N GLY A 6 27.12 -6.15 3.84
CA GLY A 6 28.24 -6.56 4.69
C GLY A 6 29.58 -5.89 4.35
N HIS A 7 30.43 -6.54 3.53
CA HIS A 7 31.76 -6.02 3.14
C HIS A 7 31.90 -5.69 1.65
N SER A 8 30.85 -5.91 0.86
CA SER A 8 30.83 -5.64 -0.58
C SER A 8 30.56 -4.16 -0.86
N ASP A 9 31.09 -3.64 -1.98
CA ASP A 9 30.80 -2.27 -2.44
C ASP A 9 29.28 -2.09 -2.66
N PRO A 10 28.60 -1.24 -1.86
CA PRO A 10 27.15 -1.06 -1.96
C PRO A 10 26.70 -0.58 -3.34
N ASP A 11 27.50 0.25 -4.03
CA ASP A 11 27.14 0.79 -5.33
C ASP A 11 27.07 -0.31 -6.39
N LEU A 12 28.07 -1.18 -6.34
CA LEU A 12 28.21 -2.30 -7.27
C LEU A 12 27.08 -3.33 -7.06
N VAL A 13 26.79 -3.69 -5.80
CA VAL A 13 25.73 -4.66 -5.47
C VAL A 13 24.34 -4.11 -5.81
N ILE A 14 24.04 -2.85 -5.45
CA ILE A 14 22.75 -2.21 -5.80
C ILE A 14 22.59 -2.14 -7.32
N GLY A 15 23.65 -1.77 -8.04
CA GLY A 15 23.65 -1.69 -9.49
C GLY A 15 23.32 -3.04 -10.13
N ALA A 16 23.97 -4.12 -9.67
CA ALA A 16 23.72 -5.48 -10.12
C ALA A 16 22.29 -5.94 -9.80
N TRP A 17 21.81 -5.71 -8.57
CA TRP A 17 20.46 -6.07 -8.14
C TRP A 17 19.39 -5.40 -8.99
N ARG A 18 19.49 -4.08 -9.20
CA ARG A 18 18.58 -3.34 -10.08
C ARG A 18 18.60 -3.86 -11.51
N GLN A 19 19.79 -4.18 -12.04
CA GLN A 19 19.92 -4.69 -13.40
C GLN A 19 19.28 -6.08 -13.53
N HIS A 20 19.50 -6.97 -12.56
CA HIS A 20 18.93 -8.31 -12.57
C HIS A 20 17.42 -8.30 -12.37
N ALA A 21 16.91 -7.48 -11.46
CA ALA A 21 15.46 -7.29 -11.30
C ALA A 21 14.83 -6.84 -12.62
N ARG A 22 15.41 -5.83 -13.31
CA ARG A 22 14.91 -5.38 -14.62
C ARG A 22 14.90 -6.52 -15.65
N ARG A 23 15.98 -7.29 -15.75
CA ARG A 23 16.04 -8.42 -16.69
C ARG A 23 14.97 -9.47 -16.39
N LEU A 24 14.74 -9.79 -15.11
CA LEU A 24 13.70 -10.75 -14.73
C LEU A 24 12.30 -10.22 -15.08
N LEU A 25 12.02 -8.93 -14.84
CA LEU A 25 10.76 -8.31 -15.28
C LEU A 25 10.59 -8.43 -16.80
N ASP A 26 11.61 -8.12 -17.59
CA ASP A 26 11.56 -8.22 -19.05
C ASP A 26 11.31 -9.68 -19.51
N GLU A 27 11.94 -10.67 -18.85
CA GLU A 27 11.76 -12.10 -19.13
C GLU A 27 10.33 -12.60 -18.81
N LEU A 28 9.64 -11.96 -17.86
CA LEU A 28 8.24 -12.21 -17.52
C LEU A 28 7.25 -11.41 -18.37
N GLY A 29 7.74 -10.56 -19.28
CA GLY A 29 6.90 -9.68 -20.11
C GLY A 29 6.39 -8.43 -19.38
N TRP A 30 7.03 -8.07 -18.27
CA TRP A 30 6.69 -6.93 -17.39
C TRP A 30 7.57 -5.71 -17.69
N SER A 31 7.76 -5.39 -18.98
CA SER A 31 8.67 -4.33 -19.42
C SER A 31 8.27 -2.94 -18.93
N ASP A 32 6.96 -2.70 -18.76
CA ASP A 32 6.40 -1.41 -18.34
C ASP A 32 6.40 -1.24 -16.81
N GLU A 33 6.66 -2.31 -16.06
CA GLU A 33 6.71 -2.25 -14.61
C GLU A 33 7.90 -1.42 -14.12
N GLN A 34 7.71 -0.66 -13.05
CA GLN A 34 8.68 0.28 -12.54
C GLN A 34 9.55 -0.35 -11.45
N LEU A 35 10.79 0.10 -11.37
CA LEU A 35 11.72 -0.25 -10.30
C LEU A 35 12.15 1.02 -9.56
N ARG A 36 12.20 0.94 -8.24
CA ARG A 36 12.72 1.98 -7.36
C ARG A 36 13.66 1.37 -6.35
N VAL A 37 14.76 2.06 -6.10
CA VAL A 37 15.72 1.70 -5.06
C VAL A 37 15.82 2.87 -4.11
N LEU A 38 15.61 2.60 -2.84
CA LEU A 38 15.84 3.51 -1.73
C LEU A 38 17.12 3.08 -1.03
N ARG A 39 18.10 3.97 -0.94
CA ARG A 39 19.30 3.72 -0.13
C ARG A 39 19.02 4.13 1.30
N THR A 40 19.49 3.32 2.23
CA THR A 40 19.48 3.61 3.66
C THR A 40 20.92 3.67 4.16
N THR A 41 21.13 4.16 5.39
CA THR A 41 22.48 4.30 5.97
C THR A 41 23.28 3.01 5.94
N ASP A 42 22.61 1.87 6.18
CA ASP A 42 23.27 0.55 6.33
C ASP A 42 22.89 -0.44 5.21
N GLY A 43 22.21 0.03 4.16
CA GLY A 43 21.51 -0.87 3.25
C GLY A 43 20.80 -0.22 2.06
N ALA A 44 19.94 -1.02 1.43
CA ALA A 44 18.98 -0.51 0.45
C ALA A 44 17.71 -1.34 0.44
N SER A 45 16.62 -0.71 -0.01
CA SER A 45 15.36 -1.35 -0.34
C SER A 45 15.10 -1.24 -1.83
N LEU A 46 14.71 -2.34 -2.48
CA LEU A 46 14.23 -2.33 -3.85
C LEU A 46 12.75 -2.69 -3.88
N ALA A 47 11.98 -1.85 -4.55
CA ALA A 47 10.55 -2.03 -4.82
C ALA A 47 10.32 -2.09 -6.33
N LEU A 48 9.38 -2.94 -6.72
CA LEU A 48 8.92 -3.10 -8.10
C LEU A 48 7.40 -3.09 -8.16
N THR A 49 6.85 -2.58 -9.24
CA THR A 49 5.43 -2.76 -9.56
C THR A 49 5.23 -4.10 -10.28
N ALA A 50 4.02 -4.65 -10.20
CA ALA A 50 3.66 -5.89 -10.86
C ALA A 50 2.13 -5.97 -11.03
N PRO A 51 1.65 -6.84 -11.94
CA PRO A 51 0.22 -7.13 -12.05
C PRO A 51 -0.37 -7.61 -10.72
N ALA A 52 -1.61 -7.18 -10.43
CA ALA A 52 -2.30 -7.47 -9.18
C ALA A 52 -2.56 -8.97 -8.91
N ASP A 53 -2.50 -9.80 -9.96
CA ASP A 53 -2.64 -11.25 -9.89
C ASP A 53 -1.31 -12.01 -10.00
N ALA A 54 -0.18 -11.32 -9.78
CA ALA A 54 1.16 -11.89 -9.84
C ALA A 54 2.08 -11.37 -8.72
N LEU A 55 1.50 -10.94 -7.60
CA LEU A 55 2.23 -10.30 -6.50
C LEU A 55 3.14 -11.27 -5.72
N TYR A 56 2.83 -12.57 -5.69
CA TYR A 56 3.72 -13.56 -5.08
C TYR A 56 4.96 -13.76 -5.95
N THR A 57 4.78 -14.01 -7.25
CA THR A 57 5.87 -14.11 -8.23
C THR A 57 6.72 -12.84 -8.22
N ALA A 58 6.09 -11.66 -8.11
CA ALA A 58 6.80 -10.38 -8.02
C ALA A 58 7.72 -10.27 -6.78
N THR A 59 7.36 -10.93 -5.68
CA THR A 59 8.21 -11.03 -4.49
C THR A 59 9.42 -11.92 -4.77
N GLU A 60 9.20 -13.09 -5.39
CA GLU A 60 10.27 -14.02 -5.79
C GLU A 60 11.21 -13.41 -6.83
N VAL A 61 10.73 -12.56 -7.74
CA VAL A 61 11.57 -11.78 -8.67
C VAL A 61 12.61 -10.96 -7.90
N ASN A 62 12.19 -10.33 -6.80
CA ASN A 62 13.06 -9.45 -6.03
C ASN A 62 14.15 -10.23 -5.28
N GLU A 63 13.77 -11.33 -4.64
CA GLU A 63 14.67 -12.27 -3.95
C GLU A 63 15.67 -12.91 -4.92
N ALA A 64 15.18 -13.44 -6.05
CA ALA A 64 16.02 -14.07 -7.06
C ALA A 64 16.99 -13.07 -7.72
N ALA A 65 16.55 -11.84 -7.96
CA ALA A 65 17.41 -10.77 -8.47
C ALA A 65 18.53 -10.42 -7.48
N TRP A 66 18.23 -10.42 -6.18
CA TRP A 66 19.20 -10.16 -5.14
C TRP A 66 20.24 -11.28 -5.03
N ASP A 67 19.79 -12.54 -4.98
CA ASP A 67 20.69 -13.69 -4.90
C ASP A 67 21.61 -13.76 -6.12
N ALA A 68 21.07 -13.52 -7.33
CA ALA A 68 21.87 -13.43 -8.54
C ALA A 68 22.89 -12.28 -8.50
N ALA A 69 22.53 -11.13 -7.90
CA ALA A 69 23.42 -9.98 -7.82
C ALA A 69 24.56 -10.22 -6.83
N ARG A 70 24.26 -10.80 -5.66
CA ARG A 70 25.27 -11.19 -4.68
C ARG A 70 26.25 -12.19 -5.27
N ASP A 71 25.75 -13.27 -5.89
CA ASP A 71 26.58 -14.30 -6.52
C ASP A 71 27.48 -13.71 -7.62
N LEU A 72 26.94 -12.82 -8.46
CA LEU A 72 27.74 -12.17 -9.51
C LEU A 72 28.88 -11.32 -8.94
N VAL A 73 28.61 -10.56 -7.88
CA VAL A 73 29.62 -9.69 -7.24
C VAL A 73 30.70 -10.50 -6.53
N GLU A 74 30.35 -11.67 -5.99
CA GLU A 74 31.27 -12.59 -5.34
C GLU A 74 32.08 -13.46 -6.33
N GLY A 75 31.93 -13.23 -7.64
CA GLY A 75 32.64 -13.97 -8.70
C GLY A 75 31.99 -15.29 -9.10
N GLY A 76 30.72 -15.47 -8.74
CA GLY A 76 29.88 -16.61 -9.04
C GLY A 76 29.38 -16.68 -10.49
N ASN A 77 28.33 -17.48 -10.71
CA ASN A 77 27.93 -17.96 -12.02
C ASN A 77 26.73 -17.20 -12.60
N ARG A 78 26.91 -16.61 -13.79
CA ARG A 78 25.86 -15.93 -14.57
C ARG A 78 24.63 -16.79 -14.90
N HIS A 79 24.72 -18.12 -14.79
CA HIS A 79 23.60 -19.03 -15.04
C HIS A 79 22.51 -19.01 -13.96
N LEU A 80 22.77 -18.45 -12.77
CA LEU A 80 21.77 -18.40 -11.68
C LEU A 80 20.53 -17.62 -12.11
N LEU A 81 20.73 -16.45 -12.73
CA LEU A 81 19.64 -15.60 -13.23
C LEU A 81 18.77 -16.31 -14.28
N LEU A 82 19.38 -17.06 -15.20
CA LEU A 82 18.65 -17.78 -16.24
C LEU A 82 17.80 -18.92 -15.66
N ARG A 83 18.29 -19.60 -14.61
CA ARG A 83 17.51 -20.62 -13.90
C ARG A 83 16.34 -20.00 -13.14
N ALA A 84 16.59 -18.89 -12.44
CA ALA A 84 15.55 -18.13 -11.76
C ALA A 84 14.46 -17.67 -12.74
N ALA A 85 14.83 -17.09 -13.88
CA ALA A 85 13.87 -16.67 -14.90
C ALA A 85 12.98 -17.81 -15.42
N ARG A 86 13.50 -19.05 -15.46
CA ARG A 86 12.69 -20.22 -15.84
C ARG A 86 11.70 -20.61 -14.75
N ALA A 87 12.14 -20.68 -13.50
CA ALA A 87 11.28 -21.02 -12.36
C ALA A 87 10.15 -19.98 -12.18
N LEU A 88 10.49 -18.69 -12.22
CA LEU A 88 9.52 -17.59 -12.09
C LEU A 88 8.44 -17.61 -13.18
N ARG A 89 8.76 -18.09 -14.40
CA ARG A 89 7.75 -18.26 -15.46
C ARG A 89 6.77 -19.40 -15.19
N GLU A 90 7.24 -20.44 -14.51
CA GLU A 90 6.39 -21.57 -14.12
C GLU A 90 5.47 -21.12 -12.98
N GLU A 91 6.02 -20.44 -11.96
CA GLU A 91 5.26 -19.85 -10.86
C GLU A 91 4.22 -18.82 -11.34
N LEU A 92 4.60 -17.93 -12.27
CA LEU A 92 3.68 -16.95 -12.83
C LEU A 92 2.45 -17.62 -13.45
N ARG A 93 2.65 -18.68 -14.23
CA ARG A 93 1.53 -19.39 -14.89
C ARG A 93 0.56 -20.00 -13.91
N ASP A 94 1.06 -20.45 -12.76
CA ASP A 94 0.22 -21.02 -11.70
C ASP A 94 -0.50 -19.94 -10.89
N GLU A 95 0.06 -18.73 -10.82
CA GLU A 95 -0.53 -17.59 -10.11
C GLU A 95 -1.55 -16.83 -10.95
N GLU A 96 -1.37 -16.74 -12.27
CA GLU A 96 -2.15 -15.92 -13.19
C GLU A 96 -3.67 -16.12 -13.04
N ARG A 97 -4.39 -15.00 -12.92
CA ARG A 97 -5.85 -14.98 -12.78
C ARG A 97 -6.48 -14.09 -13.86
N PRO A 98 -6.63 -14.60 -15.10
CA PRO A 98 -7.19 -13.82 -16.20
C PRO A 98 -8.57 -13.23 -15.92
N ARG A 99 -9.40 -13.92 -15.13
CA ARG A 99 -10.72 -13.41 -14.71
C ARG A 99 -10.59 -12.17 -13.80
N LEU A 100 -9.70 -12.22 -12.81
CA LEU A 100 -9.41 -11.09 -11.93
C LEU A 100 -8.85 -9.92 -12.74
N ARG A 101 -7.88 -10.15 -13.64
CA ARG A 101 -7.35 -9.09 -14.52
C ARG A 101 -8.45 -8.37 -15.30
N ARG A 102 -9.37 -9.13 -15.91
CA ARG A 102 -10.51 -8.56 -16.65
C ARG A 102 -11.44 -7.76 -15.75
N LEU A 103 -11.71 -8.25 -14.54
CA LEU A 103 -12.55 -7.55 -13.56
C LEU A 103 -11.92 -6.21 -13.13
N LEU A 104 -10.63 -6.22 -12.81
CA LEU A 104 -9.90 -5.02 -12.39
C LEU A 104 -9.81 -3.99 -13.52
N ALA A 105 -9.51 -4.42 -14.75
CA ALA A 105 -9.51 -3.54 -15.91
C ALA A 105 -10.90 -2.94 -16.19
N ALA A 106 -11.96 -3.73 -16.02
CA ALA A 106 -13.33 -3.24 -16.18
C ALA A 106 -13.71 -2.20 -15.11
N ALA A 107 -13.24 -2.37 -13.88
CA ALA A 107 -13.43 -1.41 -12.79
C ALA A 107 -12.66 -0.11 -13.03
N GLU A 108 -11.39 -0.21 -13.43
CA GLU A 108 -10.55 0.94 -13.78
C GLU A 108 -11.16 1.76 -14.92
N ALA A 109 -11.60 1.12 -16.00
CA ALA A 109 -12.25 1.78 -17.14
C ALA A 109 -13.54 2.53 -16.74
N ARG A 110 -14.16 2.16 -15.63
CA ARG A 110 -15.38 2.78 -15.07
C ARG A 110 -15.07 3.72 -13.90
N ALA A 111 -13.80 3.92 -13.54
CA ALA A 111 -13.36 4.65 -12.37
C ALA A 111 -14.02 4.17 -11.04
N VAL A 112 -14.32 2.88 -10.95
CA VAL A 112 -14.86 2.26 -9.73
C VAL A 112 -13.70 1.91 -8.81
N PRO A 113 -13.71 2.36 -7.53
CA PRO A 113 -12.66 2.03 -6.59
C PRO A 113 -12.54 0.52 -6.38
N VAL A 114 -11.32 0.04 -6.20
CA VAL A 114 -11.03 -1.36 -5.90
C VAL A 114 -10.31 -1.46 -4.57
N VAL A 115 -10.72 -2.41 -3.74
CA VAL A 115 -10.00 -2.83 -2.54
C VAL A 115 -9.59 -4.29 -2.68
N LEU A 116 -8.29 -4.55 -2.69
CA LEU A 116 -7.71 -5.87 -2.91
C LEU A 116 -6.82 -6.29 -1.74
N ASP A 117 -6.89 -7.55 -1.33
CA ASP A 117 -5.88 -8.20 -0.49
C ASP A 117 -5.57 -9.62 -0.97
N ALA A 118 -5.14 -10.51 -0.07
CA ALA A 118 -4.72 -11.86 -0.41
C ALA A 118 -5.89 -12.84 -0.63
N ASP A 119 -7.07 -12.52 -0.11
CA ASP A 119 -8.21 -13.42 -0.07
C ASP A 119 -9.41 -12.85 -0.83
N GLU A 120 -9.59 -11.53 -0.81
CA GLU A 120 -10.80 -10.87 -1.30
C GLU A 120 -10.50 -9.70 -2.24
N VAL A 121 -11.40 -9.50 -3.22
CA VAL A 121 -11.51 -8.27 -4.02
C VAL A 121 -12.86 -7.63 -3.74
N SER A 122 -12.86 -6.30 -3.62
CA SER A 122 -14.09 -5.53 -3.54
C SER A 122 -14.09 -4.40 -4.55
N LEU A 123 -15.24 -4.21 -5.19
CA LEU A 123 -15.49 -3.09 -6.08
C LEU A 123 -16.45 -2.13 -5.37
N GLY A 124 -16.14 -0.83 -5.42
CA GLY A 124 -16.80 0.19 -4.62
C GLY A 124 -16.42 0.15 -3.14
N LEU A 125 -16.83 1.19 -2.41
CA LEU A 125 -16.47 1.43 -1.01
C LEU A 125 -17.73 1.57 -0.14
N GLY A 126 -17.64 1.13 1.11
CA GLY A 126 -18.69 1.26 2.12
C GLY A 126 -20.02 0.68 1.63
N ARG A 127 -21.10 1.45 1.77
CA ARG A 127 -22.46 1.10 1.27
C ARG A 127 -22.57 0.78 -0.22
N HIS A 128 -21.58 1.19 -1.01
CA HIS A 128 -21.48 0.89 -2.44
C HIS A 128 -20.51 -0.25 -2.74
N SER A 129 -20.00 -0.94 -1.73
CA SER A 129 -19.06 -2.04 -1.90
C SER A 129 -19.78 -3.36 -2.20
N ARG A 130 -19.16 -4.15 -3.08
CA ARG A 130 -19.47 -5.57 -3.30
C ARG A 130 -18.15 -6.33 -3.20
N CYS A 131 -18.13 -7.41 -2.43
CA CYS A 131 -16.93 -8.19 -2.11
C CYS A 131 -17.09 -9.62 -2.62
N TRP A 132 -16.00 -10.16 -3.17
CA TRP A 132 -15.91 -11.53 -3.66
C TRP A 132 -14.59 -12.17 -3.21
N ASP A 133 -14.62 -13.48 -3.05
CA ASP A 133 -13.40 -14.29 -2.92
C ASP A 133 -12.59 -14.18 -4.21
N LEU A 134 -11.28 -14.02 -4.11
CA LEU A 134 -10.39 -13.88 -5.27
C LEU A 134 -10.35 -15.08 -6.20
N ARG A 135 -10.78 -16.24 -5.72
CA ARG A 135 -10.87 -17.48 -6.49
C ARG A 135 -12.20 -17.59 -7.23
N ASP A 136 -13.20 -16.80 -6.86
CA ASP A 136 -14.55 -16.84 -7.44
C ASP A 136 -15.08 -15.43 -7.76
N VAL A 137 -14.31 -14.72 -8.58
CA VAL A 137 -14.67 -13.37 -9.04
C VAL A 137 -15.67 -13.44 -10.21
N PRO A 138 -16.67 -12.53 -10.27
CA PRO A 138 -17.67 -12.52 -11.32
C PRO A 138 -17.08 -12.15 -12.69
N HIS A 139 -17.78 -12.49 -13.77
CA HIS A 139 -17.51 -11.89 -15.07
C HIS A 139 -17.90 -10.40 -15.03
N PRO A 140 -17.18 -9.49 -15.70
CA PRO A 140 -17.52 -8.07 -15.72
C PRO A 140 -18.97 -7.75 -16.13
N ASP A 141 -19.60 -8.59 -16.95
CA ASP A 141 -20.99 -8.40 -17.38
C ASP A 141 -22.02 -8.74 -16.29
N ASP A 142 -21.62 -9.51 -15.28
CA ASP A 142 -22.49 -9.91 -14.16
C ASP A 142 -22.37 -8.97 -12.95
N VAL A 143 -21.49 -7.95 -13.03
CA VAL A 143 -21.26 -6.98 -11.95
C VAL A 143 -22.34 -5.88 -12.03
N PRO A 144 -23.03 -5.56 -10.93
CA PRO A 144 -24.02 -4.48 -10.89
C PRO A 144 -23.33 -3.11 -10.77
N TRP A 145 -22.66 -2.68 -11.85
CA TRP A 145 -21.79 -1.49 -11.86
C TRP A 145 -22.47 -0.21 -11.39
N GLU A 146 -23.77 -0.07 -11.65
CA GLU A 146 -24.60 1.07 -11.28
C GLU A 146 -24.81 1.23 -9.77
N GLU A 147 -24.62 0.17 -8.99
CA GLU A 147 -24.73 0.20 -7.53
C GLU A 147 -23.40 0.56 -6.84
N LEU A 148 -22.30 0.54 -7.61
CA LEU A 148 -20.94 0.71 -7.12
C LEU A 148 -20.53 2.19 -7.13
N GLY A 149 -19.62 2.53 -6.23
CA GLY A 149 -19.17 3.91 -6.08
C GLY A 149 -18.22 4.08 -4.90
N ALA A 150 -17.83 5.33 -4.67
CA ALA A 150 -17.03 5.71 -3.52
C ALA A 150 -17.93 6.21 -2.37
N ILE A 151 -17.40 6.13 -1.16
CA ILE A 151 -17.82 6.95 -0.03
C ILE A 151 -16.71 7.96 0.26
N PRO A 152 -16.98 9.08 0.94
CA PRO A 152 -15.93 9.97 1.39
C PRO A 152 -14.91 9.25 2.27
N VAL A 153 -13.62 9.48 2.04
CA VAL A 153 -12.53 8.89 2.83
C VAL A 153 -11.57 9.95 3.37
N GLY A 154 -11.36 9.93 4.68
CA GLY A 154 -10.34 10.71 5.37
C GLY A 154 -9.21 9.84 5.89
N LEU A 155 -7.97 10.20 5.57
CA LEU A 155 -6.76 9.58 6.14
C LEU A 155 -6.23 10.43 7.30
N VAL A 156 -5.86 9.80 8.42
CA VAL A 156 -5.24 10.49 9.55
C VAL A 156 -3.90 9.85 9.87
N THR A 157 -2.82 10.62 9.75
CA THR A 157 -1.47 10.21 10.14
C THR A 157 -0.81 11.26 11.03
N GLY A 158 0.35 10.93 11.59
CA GLY A 158 1.06 11.74 12.58
C GLY A 158 1.88 10.91 13.54
N THR A 159 2.72 11.54 14.35
CA THR A 159 3.35 10.84 15.48
C THR A 159 2.32 10.68 16.59
N ASN A 160 1.78 11.79 17.10
CA ASN A 160 0.81 11.79 18.20
C ASN A 160 -0.57 12.31 17.80
N GLY A 161 -1.61 11.90 18.53
CA GLY A 161 -2.96 12.44 18.39
C GLY A 161 -3.82 11.83 17.28
N LYS A 162 -3.31 10.86 16.51
CA LYS A 162 -4.05 10.18 15.45
C LYS A 162 -5.36 9.57 15.96
N THR A 163 -5.28 8.68 16.94
CA THR A 163 -6.44 7.97 17.49
C THR A 163 -7.45 8.91 18.13
N THR A 164 -6.98 9.93 18.87
CA THR A 164 -7.85 10.98 19.42
C THR A 164 -8.60 11.71 18.30
N THR A 165 -7.91 12.11 17.24
CA THR A 165 -8.55 12.79 16.10
C THR A 165 -9.55 11.90 15.39
N VAL A 166 -9.20 10.66 15.11
CA VAL A 166 -10.11 9.69 14.47
C VAL A 166 -11.38 9.48 15.30
N ARG A 167 -11.27 9.43 16.63
CA ARG A 167 -12.42 9.36 17.55
C ARG A 167 -13.28 10.62 17.51
N MET A 168 -12.67 11.80 17.53
CA MET A 168 -13.38 13.07 17.42
C MET A 168 -14.15 13.17 16.09
N LEU A 169 -13.50 12.82 14.98
CA LEU A 169 -14.12 12.81 13.65
C LEU A 169 -15.29 11.83 13.59
N ASN A 170 -15.16 10.64 14.18
CA ASN A 170 -16.26 9.67 14.25
C ASN A 170 -17.43 10.20 15.09
N HIS A 171 -17.15 10.87 16.20
CA HIS A 171 -18.18 11.49 17.02
C HIS A 171 -18.91 12.60 16.26
N ILE A 172 -18.19 13.43 15.49
CA ILE A 172 -18.78 14.44 14.61
C ILE A 172 -19.65 13.79 13.53
N ALA A 173 -19.19 12.72 12.88
CA ALA A 173 -19.96 11.99 11.87
C ALA A 173 -21.29 11.46 12.43
N ARG A 174 -21.24 10.85 13.63
CA ARG A 174 -22.43 10.38 14.34
C ARG A 174 -23.38 11.52 14.70
N ALA A 175 -22.86 12.64 15.20
CA ALA A 175 -23.66 13.82 15.52
C ALA A 175 -24.34 14.41 14.27
N ALA A 176 -23.73 14.23 13.09
CA ALA A 176 -24.30 14.59 11.79
C ALA A 176 -25.26 13.53 11.21
N GLY A 177 -25.49 12.41 11.90
CA GLY A 177 -26.36 11.32 11.43
C GLY A 177 -25.74 10.46 10.32
N VAL A 178 -24.42 10.49 10.16
CA VAL A 178 -23.68 9.71 9.15
C VAL A 178 -23.04 8.48 9.80
N VAL A 179 -23.19 7.31 9.18
CA VAL A 179 -22.56 6.07 9.68
C VAL A 179 -21.07 6.06 9.34
N GLY A 180 -20.23 6.50 10.28
CA GLY A 180 -18.78 6.48 10.16
C GLY A 180 -18.19 5.07 10.35
N GLY A 181 -17.25 4.70 9.50
CA GLY A 181 -16.37 3.56 9.67
C GLY A 181 -14.96 4.02 10.02
N VAL A 182 -14.35 3.37 11.02
CA VAL A 182 -13.10 3.81 11.62
C VAL A 182 -12.16 2.64 11.83
N SER A 183 -10.91 2.82 11.39
CA SER A 183 -9.78 1.97 11.75
C SER A 183 -8.79 2.77 12.59
N SER A 184 -8.38 2.25 13.74
CA SER A 184 -7.47 2.92 14.69
C SER A 184 -6.54 1.94 15.38
N THR A 185 -5.57 2.45 16.14
CA THR A 185 -4.65 1.61 16.94
C THR A 185 -5.38 0.85 18.07
N ASP A 186 -6.59 1.27 18.46
CA ASP A 186 -7.32 0.66 19.58
C ASP A 186 -8.42 -0.31 19.12
N TRP A 187 -9.05 -0.01 17.98
CA TRP A 187 -10.22 -0.75 17.50
C TRP A 187 -10.57 -0.44 16.04
N LEU A 188 -11.39 -1.33 15.50
CA LEU A 188 -12.13 -1.21 14.26
C LEU A 188 -13.63 -1.13 14.56
N ALA A 189 -14.33 -0.11 14.05
CA ALA A 189 -15.77 0.03 14.25
C ALA A 189 -16.48 0.61 13.03
N VAL A 190 -17.77 0.32 12.90
CA VAL A 190 -18.68 0.92 11.92
C VAL A 190 -19.98 1.29 12.61
N GLY A 191 -20.39 2.56 12.51
CA GLY A 191 -21.49 3.08 13.31
C GLY A 191 -21.17 2.99 14.80
N GLU A 192 -22.09 2.42 15.59
CA GLU A 192 -21.91 2.16 17.03
C GLU A 192 -21.19 0.84 17.34
N ASP A 193 -21.02 -0.03 16.33
CA ASP A 193 -20.53 -1.39 16.54
C ASP A 193 -19.01 -1.46 16.45
N VAL A 194 -18.36 -1.76 17.58
CA VAL A 194 -16.95 -2.15 17.61
C VAL A 194 -16.84 -3.58 17.09
N LEU A 195 -16.29 -3.74 15.89
CA LEU A 195 -16.13 -5.03 15.24
C LEU A 195 -14.99 -5.83 15.87
N GLU A 196 -13.90 -5.14 16.24
CA GLU A 196 -12.74 -5.77 16.85
C GLU A 196 -11.91 -4.75 17.64
N ARG A 197 -11.30 -5.22 18.74
CA ARG A 197 -10.40 -4.43 19.59
C ARG A 197 -8.98 -4.97 19.46
N SER A 198 -8.18 -4.31 18.63
CA SER A 198 -6.77 -4.60 18.36
C SER A 198 -6.17 -3.41 17.59
N ASP A 199 -4.89 -3.48 17.25
CA ASP A 199 -4.24 -2.50 16.38
C ASP A 199 -4.69 -2.67 14.92
N PHE A 200 -5.51 -1.74 14.46
CA PHE A 200 -6.03 -1.63 13.11
C PHE A 200 -5.59 -0.33 12.41
N ALA A 201 -4.49 0.30 12.83
CA ALA A 201 -3.96 1.51 12.19
C ALA A 201 -3.21 1.27 10.86
N GLY A 202 -3.38 0.08 10.26
CA GLY A 202 -2.76 -0.32 9.00
C GLY A 202 -3.78 -0.75 7.94
N PRO A 203 -3.31 -1.13 6.74
CA PRO A 203 -4.20 -1.41 5.62
C PRO A 203 -5.25 -2.49 5.86
N GLY A 204 -4.98 -3.50 6.68
CA GLY A 204 -5.98 -4.54 6.99
C GLY A 204 -7.25 -3.98 7.64
N GLY A 205 -7.11 -3.07 8.61
CA GLY A 205 -8.24 -2.40 9.25
C GLY A 205 -8.98 -1.48 8.28
N ALA A 206 -8.21 -0.67 7.54
CA ALA A 206 -8.77 0.21 6.53
C ALA A 206 -9.62 -0.54 5.49
N ARG A 207 -9.12 -1.66 4.95
CA ARG A 207 -9.85 -2.48 3.97
C ARG A 207 -11.15 -3.01 4.54
N ARG A 208 -11.16 -3.49 5.78
CA ARG A 208 -12.40 -3.96 6.42
C ARG A 208 -13.45 -2.87 6.58
N VAL A 209 -13.06 -1.65 6.96
CA VAL A 209 -13.99 -0.50 6.99
C VAL A 209 -14.50 -0.15 5.59
N LEU A 210 -13.61 -0.15 4.60
CA LEU A 210 -13.96 0.17 3.22
C LEU A 210 -14.85 -0.90 2.56
N ARG A 211 -14.87 -2.13 3.09
CA ARG A 211 -15.75 -3.21 2.63
C ARG A 211 -17.10 -3.27 3.32
N ASP A 212 -17.25 -2.65 4.50
CA ASP A 212 -18.47 -2.78 5.28
C ASP A 212 -19.62 -1.97 4.65
N PRO A 213 -20.72 -2.60 4.22
CA PRO A 213 -21.82 -1.94 3.51
C PRO A 213 -22.63 -0.99 4.37
N ARG A 214 -22.38 -0.91 5.68
CA ARG A 214 -22.99 0.09 6.56
C ARG A 214 -22.22 1.41 6.55
N CYS A 215 -20.96 1.41 6.12
CA CYS A 215 -20.09 2.58 6.15
C CYS A 215 -20.49 3.61 5.10
N GLU A 216 -20.70 4.85 5.52
CA GLU A 216 -21.02 5.99 4.66
C GLU A 216 -19.88 7.03 4.60
N LEU A 217 -18.95 6.98 5.55
CA LEU A 217 -17.77 7.82 5.64
C LEU A 217 -16.64 7.00 6.30
N ALA A 218 -15.50 6.87 5.64
CA ALA A 218 -14.36 6.15 6.21
C ALA A 218 -13.33 7.14 6.81
N ILE A 219 -12.94 6.92 8.07
CA ILE A 219 -11.93 7.69 8.77
C ILE A 219 -10.82 6.74 9.21
N LEU A 220 -9.70 6.77 8.50
CA LEU A 220 -8.69 5.72 8.55
C LEU A 220 -7.42 6.24 9.22
N GLU A 221 -7.15 5.75 10.43
CA GLU A 221 -5.84 5.91 11.03
C GLU A 221 -4.79 5.17 10.19
N THR A 222 -3.75 5.89 9.78
CA THR A 222 -2.70 5.36 8.92
C THR A 222 -1.35 5.54 9.60
N ALA A 223 -0.90 4.49 10.28
CA ALA A 223 0.37 4.49 11.00
C ALA A 223 1.57 4.27 10.07
N ARG A 224 2.73 4.78 10.50
CA ARG A 224 4.02 4.62 9.79
C ARG A 224 4.32 3.16 9.45
N GLY A 225 4.16 2.25 10.42
CA GLY A 225 4.41 0.83 10.19
C GLY A 225 3.49 0.23 9.11
N GLY A 226 2.27 0.73 8.95
CA GLY A 226 1.38 0.34 7.86
C GLY A 226 1.86 0.86 6.51
N LEU A 227 2.20 2.15 6.44
CA LEU A 227 2.70 2.80 5.23
C LEU A 227 3.98 2.15 4.70
N LEU A 228 4.96 1.91 5.57
CA LEU A 228 6.25 1.35 5.16
C LEU A 228 6.15 -0.12 4.72
N ARG A 229 5.30 -0.92 5.38
CA ARG A 229 5.22 -2.36 5.10
C ARG A 229 4.24 -2.70 3.98
N ARG A 230 3.15 -1.93 3.84
CA ARG A 230 2.00 -2.32 3.02
C ARG A 230 1.42 -1.16 2.20
N GLY A 231 2.03 0.03 2.28
CA GLY A 231 1.56 1.21 1.56
C GLY A 231 0.18 1.69 2.03
N LEU A 232 -0.50 2.41 1.14
CA LEU A 232 -1.86 2.89 1.35
C LEU A 232 -2.88 1.76 1.11
N ALA A 233 -4.00 1.83 1.82
CA ALA A 233 -5.08 0.84 1.69
C ALA A 233 -5.94 1.03 0.44
N LEU A 234 -5.84 2.20 -0.20
CA LEU A 234 -6.67 2.66 -1.30
C LEU A 234 -5.90 3.65 -2.19
N ALA A 235 -6.34 3.78 -3.44
CA ALA A 235 -5.71 4.66 -4.42
C ALA A 235 -6.09 6.14 -4.25
N ARG A 236 -7.32 6.43 -3.80
CA ARG A 236 -7.86 7.80 -3.69
C ARG A 236 -8.55 8.02 -2.35
N ALA A 237 -8.30 9.16 -1.72
CA ALA A 237 -8.99 9.68 -0.56
C ALA A 237 -9.43 11.13 -0.83
N ASP A 238 -10.43 11.62 -0.09
CA ASP A 238 -10.96 12.97 -0.26
C ASP A 238 -10.31 13.97 0.70
N ALA A 239 -9.77 13.49 1.83
CA ALA A 239 -8.98 14.30 2.74
C ALA A 239 -7.84 13.51 3.39
N ALA A 240 -6.75 14.19 3.70
CA ALA A 240 -5.68 13.66 4.54
C ALA A 240 -5.24 14.69 5.58
N LEU A 241 -5.10 14.24 6.82
CA LEU A 241 -4.61 15.03 7.95
C LEU A 241 -3.26 14.48 8.42
N ILE A 242 -2.28 15.38 8.57
CA ILE A 242 -1.02 15.09 9.25
C ILE A 242 -0.99 15.91 10.55
N THR A 243 -1.03 15.23 11.70
CA THR A 243 -1.18 15.91 13.00
C THR A 243 0.13 16.56 13.49
N ASN A 244 1.26 15.84 13.40
CA ASN A 244 2.59 16.31 13.78
C ASN A 244 3.67 15.30 13.36
N ILE A 245 4.91 15.77 13.30
CA ILE A 245 6.14 14.99 13.17
C ILE A 245 6.95 15.16 14.46
N ALA A 246 7.07 14.06 15.21
CA ALA A 246 7.93 14.01 16.38
C ALA A 246 8.79 12.74 16.37
N SER A 247 9.93 12.79 17.06
CA SER A 247 10.90 11.70 17.16
C SER A 247 10.25 10.52 17.85
N ASP A 248 9.93 9.50 17.08
CA ASP A 248 9.31 8.28 17.56
C ASP A 248 9.67 7.14 16.59
N HIS A 249 10.04 5.99 17.15
CA HIS A 249 10.46 4.80 16.41
C HIS A 249 11.62 5.03 15.40
N LEU A 250 12.50 6.01 15.63
CA LEU A 250 13.71 6.18 14.79
C LEU A 250 14.58 4.92 14.88
N GLY A 251 15.14 4.48 13.75
CA GLY A 251 15.86 3.22 13.61
C GLY A 251 15.03 2.09 12.98
N ASP A 252 13.69 2.15 13.08
CA ASP A 252 12.82 1.10 12.54
C ASP A 252 12.56 1.31 11.04
N PHE A 253 12.58 0.22 10.26
CA PHE A 253 12.25 0.19 8.82
C PHE A 253 13.01 1.23 7.98
N GLY A 254 14.28 1.48 8.31
CA GLY A 254 15.15 2.37 7.54
C GLY A 254 14.92 3.87 7.76
N VAL A 255 14.04 4.26 8.70
CA VAL A 255 13.80 5.67 9.04
C VAL A 255 14.72 6.08 10.20
N GLN A 256 15.74 6.87 9.89
CA GLN A 256 16.79 7.33 10.81
C GLN A 256 16.63 8.79 11.23
N THR A 257 15.95 9.61 10.42
CA THR A 257 15.81 11.05 10.68
C THR A 257 14.35 11.50 10.79
N LEU A 258 14.13 12.67 11.39
CA LEU A 258 12.81 13.31 11.41
C LEU A 258 12.31 13.70 10.02
N ASP A 259 13.24 14.06 9.13
CA ASP A 259 12.92 14.43 7.74
C ASP A 259 12.43 13.22 6.95
N GLU A 260 13.10 12.07 7.10
CA GLU A 260 12.63 10.79 6.56
C GLU A 260 11.29 10.37 7.18
N LEU A 261 11.08 10.57 8.48
CA LEU A 261 9.79 10.31 9.10
C LEU A 261 8.69 11.21 8.52
N ALA A 262 9.01 12.47 8.22
CA ALA A 262 8.10 13.38 7.54
C ALA A 262 7.77 12.90 6.13
N ASP A 263 8.76 12.40 5.36
CA ASP A 263 8.54 11.79 4.03
C ASP A 263 7.56 10.61 4.10
N VAL A 264 7.72 9.72 5.08
CA VAL A 264 6.82 8.59 5.29
C VAL A 264 5.40 9.06 5.55
N LYS A 265 5.21 10.06 6.43
CA LYS A 265 3.87 10.59 6.70
C LYS A 265 3.29 11.31 5.48
N TRP A 266 4.13 11.92 4.65
CA TRP A 266 3.69 12.57 3.41
C TRP A 266 3.14 11.59 2.38
N ILE A 267 3.38 10.28 2.51
CA ILE A 267 2.80 9.27 1.60
C ILE A 267 1.28 9.39 1.52
N VAL A 268 0.58 9.76 2.60
CA VAL A 268 -0.89 9.91 2.56
C VAL A 268 -1.37 10.94 1.55
N THR A 269 -0.54 11.94 1.21
CA THR A 269 -0.87 12.94 0.18
C THR A 269 -0.97 12.34 -1.22
N ARG A 270 -0.35 11.18 -1.46
CA ARG A 270 -0.42 10.46 -2.74
C ARG A 270 -1.82 9.90 -3.04
N ALA A 271 -2.68 9.80 -2.03
CA ALA A 271 -4.08 9.44 -2.21
C ALA A 271 -4.96 10.65 -2.60
N LEU A 272 -4.46 11.89 -2.53
CA LEU A 272 -5.23 13.08 -2.84
C LEU A 272 -5.10 13.43 -4.33
N ASP A 273 -6.23 13.74 -4.96
CA ASP A 273 -6.27 14.36 -6.28
C ASP A 273 -6.39 15.90 -6.16
N GLU A 274 -6.58 16.58 -7.29
CA GLU A 274 -6.74 18.04 -7.34
C GLU A 274 -7.95 18.58 -6.53
N ARG A 275 -8.91 17.71 -6.18
CA ARG A 275 -10.08 18.05 -5.36
C ARG A 275 -9.90 17.65 -3.89
N GLY A 276 -8.84 16.90 -3.57
CA GLY A 276 -8.55 16.42 -2.23
C GLY A 276 -8.14 17.55 -1.29
N THR A 277 -8.46 17.40 0.00
CA THR A 277 -8.10 18.38 1.04
C THR A 277 -6.95 17.87 1.90
N LEU A 278 -5.83 18.59 1.87
CA LEU A 278 -4.73 18.37 2.81
C LEU A 278 -4.89 19.27 4.03
N VAL A 279 -4.93 18.68 5.22
CA VAL A 279 -4.98 19.40 6.50
C VAL A 279 -3.65 19.19 7.23
N LEU A 280 -3.00 20.30 7.57
CA LEU A 280 -1.71 20.30 8.28
C LEU A 280 -1.84 21.07 9.59
N ASN A 281 -1.15 20.60 10.62
CA ASN A 281 -1.02 21.37 11.85
C ASN A 281 -0.02 22.53 11.66
N ALA A 282 -0.52 23.76 11.72
CA ALA A 282 0.30 24.96 11.53
C ALA A 282 1.34 25.20 12.63
N GLU A 283 1.21 24.53 13.77
CA GLU A 283 2.18 24.61 14.87
C GLU A 283 3.40 23.69 14.65
N ASP A 284 3.37 22.81 13.66
CA ASP A 284 4.48 21.90 13.35
C ASP A 284 5.40 22.49 12.26
N PRO A 285 6.66 22.85 12.59
CA PRO A 285 7.56 23.49 11.63
C PRO A 285 7.92 22.60 10.43
N LEU A 286 7.99 21.27 10.62
CA LEU A 286 8.35 20.35 9.53
C LEU A 286 7.19 20.20 8.54
N LEU A 287 5.95 20.21 9.03
CA LEU A 287 4.78 20.24 8.15
C LEU A 287 4.71 21.58 7.40
N MET A 288 4.93 22.70 8.09
CA MET A 288 4.84 24.02 7.47
C MET A 288 5.96 24.28 6.46
N ALA A 289 7.16 23.74 6.67
CA ALA A 289 8.25 23.81 5.69
C ALA A 289 7.93 23.07 4.37
N ARG A 290 6.96 22.15 4.39
CA ARG A 290 6.56 21.29 3.26
C ARG A 290 5.16 21.61 2.72
N ALA A 291 4.46 22.58 3.30
CA ALA A 291 3.14 22.98 2.84
C ALA A 291 3.21 23.52 1.39
N PRO A 292 2.27 23.13 0.51
CA PRO A 292 2.26 23.53 -0.90
C PRO A 292 1.89 25.01 -1.11
#